data_AF-A0AAP9Y4I9-F1
#
_entry.id   AF-A0AAP9Y4I9-F1
#
_cell.length_a   1.000
_cell.length_b   1.000
_cell.length_c   1.000
_cell.angle_alpha   90.00
_cell.angle_beta   90.00
_cell.angle_gamma   90.00
#
_symmetry.space_group_name_H-M   'P 1'
#
loop_
_entity.id
_entity.type
_entity.pdbx_description
1 polymer ?
#
loop_
_entity_poly.entity_id
_entity_poly.type
_entity_poly.pdbx_seq_one_letter_code
_entity_poly.pdbx_strand_id
1 'polypeptide(L)'
;MDRWKQYLFESHPEATLRDWAKRLTLFRFFRAYGGHANDGDSLDLAYRYETAQDLEKFLLSLGIVPVKYSEKPPQPEFGIAYKADEFVKFPSLVPGTEWIRQPGRCLIAGKPVFVWCGRNVATISIAGAPYTVTEADVQAAQAVEAVLASAWLERVDPPVDTKHYICPKYYPEYFE
;
A
#
# COMPACT_ATOMS: atom_id res chain seq x y z
N MET A 1 -29.60 -2.74 -12.12
CA MET A 1 -28.20 -3.06 -11.72
C MET A 1 -27.78 -2.03 -10.71
N ASP A 2 -27.20 -2.46 -9.58
CA ASP A 2 -26.76 -1.56 -8.50
C ASP A 2 -25.66 -0.61 -9.00
N ARG A 3 -25.77 0.70 -8.70
CA ARG A 3 -24.80 1.74 -9.12
C ARG A 3 -23.40 1.42 -8.60
N TRP A 4 -23.31 0.81 -7.41
CA TRP A 4 -22.01 0.39 -6.86
C TRP A 4 -21.36 -0.68 -7.73
N LYS A 5 -22.09 -1.73 -8.11
CA LYS A 5 -21.56 -2.79 -8.98
C LYS A 5 -21.16 -2.27 -10.37
N GLN A 6 -21.94 -1.34 -10.93
CA GLN A 6 -21.56 -0.68 -12.19
C GLN A 6 -20.22 0.06 -12.06
N TYR A 7 -20.03 0.79 -10.97
CA TYR A 7 -18.78 1.51 -10.71
C TYR A 7 -17.60 0.57 -10.44
N LEU A 8 -17.81 -0.49 -9.65
CA LEU A 8 -16.77 -1.46 -9.29
C LEU A 8 -16.23 -2.20 -10.52
N PHE A 9 -17.10 -2.55 -11.46
CA PHE A 9 -16.74 -3.32 -12.66
C PHE A 9 -16.55 -2.48 -13.92
N GLU A 10 -16.44 -1.16 -13.77
CA GLU A 10 -16.28 -0.24 -14.90
C GLU A 10 -14.93 -0.44 -15.62
N SER A 11 -13.84 -0.61 -14.86
CA SER A 11 -12.50 -0.83 -15.43
C SER A 11 -12.21 -2.31 -15.71
N HIS A 12 -12.83 -3.23 -14.97
CA HIS A 12 -12.56 -4.66 -15.06
C HIS A 12 -13.86 -5.48 -14.97
N PRO A 13 -14.06 -6.48 -15.84
CA PRO A 13 -15.15 -7.44 -15.67
C PRO A 13 -15.09 -8.14 -14.31
N GLU A 14 -16.25 -8.47 -13.73
CA GLU A 14 -16.34 -9.19 -12.45
C GLU A 14 -15.53 -10.48 -12.46
N ALA A 15 -15.55 -11.23 -13.57
CA ALA A 15 -14.78 -12.46 -13.73
C ALA A 15 -13.26 -12.25 -13.59
N THR A 16 -12.74 -11.12 -14.09
CA THR A 16 -11.31 -10.76 -13.95
C THR A 16 -10.96 -10.48 -12.51
N LEU A 17 -11.76 -9.67 -11.82
CA LEU A 17 -11.51 -9.34 -10.42
C LEU A 17 -11.62 -10.57 -9.51
N ARG A 18 -12.55 -11.49 -9.83
CA ARG A 18 -12.68 -12.78 -9.15
C ARG A 18 -11.45 -13.69 -9.39
N ASP A 19 -10.93 -13.75 -10.61
CA ASP A 19 -9.69 -14.48 -10.91
C ASP A 19 -8.51 -13.94 -10.09
N TRP A 20 -8.33 -12.61 -10.09
CA TRP A 20 -7.27 -11.97 -9.32
C TRP A 20 -7.42 -12.21 -7.81
N ALA A 21 -8.63 -12.14 -7.26
CA ALA A 21 -8.90 -12.44 -5.85
C ALA A 21 -8.50 -13.87 -5.46
N LYS A 22 -8.64 -14.84 -6.37
CA LYS A 22 -8.23 -16.24 -6.15
C LYS A 22 -6.71 -16.43 -6.25
N ARG A 23 -6.05 -15.62 -7.08
CA ARG A 23 -4.60 -15.69 -7.31
C ARG A 23 -3.77 -14.93 -6.29
N LEU A 24 -4.35 -13.90 -5.66
CA LEU A 24 -3.72 -13.04 -4.67
C LEU A 24 -4.19 -13.42 -3.26
N THR A 25 -3.30 -14.03 -2.50
CA THR A 25 -3.62 -14.54 -1.15
C THR A 25 -3.50 -13.46 -0.08
N LEU A 26 -2.65 -12.45 -0.31
CA LEU A 26 -2.34 -11.36 0.62
C LEU A 26 -2.86 -10.01 0.13
N PHE A 27 -2.55 -9.63 -1.12
CA PHE A 27 -2.98 -8.36 -1.69
C PHE A 27 -4.50 -8.35 -1.94
N ARG A 28 -5.07 -7.15 -1.87
CA ARG A 28 -6.46 -6.86 -2.17
C ARG A 28 -6.53 -5.83 -3.28
N PHE A 29 -7.32 -6.12 -4.31
CA PHE A 29 -7.68 -5.12 -5.30
C PHE A 29 -8.50 -4.02 -4.63
N PHE A 30 -8.06 -2.78 -4.81
CA PHE A 30 -8.73 -1.58 -4.37
C PHE A 30 -9.27 -0.83 -5.59
N ARG A 31 -10.58 -0.63 -5.61
CA ARG A 31 -11.22 0.29 -6.55
C ARG A 31 -10.99 1.72 -6.05
N ALA A 32 -10.48 2.59 -6.92
CA ALA A 32 -10.38 4.04 -6.67
C ALA A 32 -11.68 4.61 -6.05
N TYR A 33 -11.59 5.77 -5.38
CA TYR A 33 -12.81 6.43 -4.88
C TYR A 33 -13.57 7.19 -5.97
N GLY A 34 -12.85 7.61 -7.01
CA GLY A 34 -13.34 8.50 -8.06
C GLY A 34 -13.09 9.95 -7.68
N GLY A 35 -12.00 10.53 -8.17
CA GLY A 35 -11.62 11.91 -7.89
C GLY A 35 -10.42 12.42 -8.71
N HIS A 36 -9.93 13.61 -8.37
CA HIS A 36 -8.69 14.17 -8.93
C HIS A 36 -7.48 13.84 -8.01
N ALA A 37 -6.27 13.98 -8.55
CA ALA A 37 -4.96 13.76 -7.87
C ALA A 37 -4.47 12.30 -7.75
N ASN A 38 -4.21 11.65 -8.89
CA ASN A 38 -3.62 10.30 -8.97
C ASN A 38 -4.42 9.18 -8.26
N ASP A 39 -5.73 9.38 -8.11
CA ASP A 39 -6.64 8.34 -7.65
C ASP A 39 -6.80 7.28 -8.76
N GLY A 40 -6.47 6.04 -8.45
CA GLY A 40 -6.44 4.93 -9.39
C GLY A 40 -6.55 3.61 -8.66
N ASP A 41 -6.85 2.55 -9.40
CA ASP A 41 -6.92 1.22 -8.83
C ASP A 41 -5.53 0.78 -8.35
N SER A 42 -5.50 0.07 -7.23
CA SER A 42 -4.27 -0.46 -6.66
C SER A 42 -4.44 -1.88 -6.15
N LEU A 43 -3.31 -2.55 -5.94
CA LEU A 43 -3.23 -3.75 -5.11
C LEU A 43 -2.58 -3.36 -3.80
N ASP A 44 -3.32 -3.43 -2.70
CA ASP A 44 -2.80 -3.08 -1.38
C ASP A 44 -2.78 -4.26 -0.42
N LEU A 45 -1.84 -4.22 0.51
CA LEU A 45 -1.83 -5.05 1.72
C LEU A 45 -1.32 -4.22 2.89
N ALA A 46 -1.63 -4.66 4.11
CA ALA A 46 -1.16 -3.98 5.30
C ALA A 46 -0.73 -4.95 6.39
N TYR A 47 0.26 -4.54 7.17
CA TYR A 47 0.76 -5.25 8.34
C TYR A 47 0.79 -4.33 9.56
N ARG A 48 0.36 -4.84 10.70
CA ARG A 48 0.46 -4.16 11.99
C ARG A 48 1.85 -4.36 12.58
N TYR A 49 2.42 -3.28 13.13
CA TYR A 49 3.64 -3.33 13.95
C TYR A 49 3.39 -2.56 15.26
N GLU A 50 4.11 -2.96 16.32
CA GLU A 50 3.94 -2.37 17.65
C GLU A 50 5.02 -1.32 17.95
N THR A 51 6.25 -1.60 17.53
CA THR A 51 7.42 -0.75 17.82
C THR A 51 8.14 -0.29 16.55
N ALA A 52 8.97 0.75 16.70
CA ALA A 52 9.85 1.19 15.62
C ALA A 52 10.84 0.08 15.22
N GLN A 53 11.31 -0.72 16.19
CA GLN A 53 12.21 -1.84 15.97
C GLN A 53 11.54 -2.96 15.15
N ASP A 54 10.26 -3.23 15.38
CA ASP A 54 9.50 -4.20 14.58
C ASP A 54 9.38 -3.73 13.13
N LEU A 55 9.08 -2.44 12.94
CA LEU A 55 9.01 -1.83 11.62
C LEU A 55 10.36 -1.91 10.90
N GLU A 56 11.47 -1.55 11.58
CA GLU A 56 12.82 -1.63 11.00
C GLU A 56 13.16 -3.06 10.56
N LYS A 57 12.94 -4.04 11.43
CA LYS A 57 13.15 -5.46 11.11
C LYS A 57 12.29 -5.91 9.94
N PHE A 58 11.01 -5.53 9.94
CA PHE A 58 10.08 -5.85 8.87
C PHE A 58 10.57 -5.30 7.54
N LEU A 59 10.89 -4.01 7.46
CA LEU A 59 11.43 -3.39 6.24
C LEU A 59 12.71 -4.09 5.76
N LEU A 60 13.65 -4.39 6.67
CA LEU A 60 14.87 -5.11 6.33
C LEU A 60 14.60 -6.51 5.77
N SER A 61 13.60 -7.23 6.31
CA SER A 61 13.20 -8.55 5.80
C SER A 61 12.67 -8.51 4.37
N LEU A 62 12.18 -7.35 3.92
CA LEU A 62 11.73 -7.10 2.55
C LEU A 62 12.85 -6.61 1.62
N GLY A 63 14.08 -6.44 2.15
CA GLY A 63 15.20 -5.85 1.43
C GLY A 63 15.17 -4.32 1.38
N ILE A 64 14.32 -3.67 2.18
CA ILE A 64 14.22 -2.21 2.28
C ILE A 64 15.10 -1.76 3.44
N VAL A 65 16.13 -0.96 3.16
CA VAL A 65 17.01 -0.40 4.19
C VAL A 65 16.35 0.86 4.79
N PRO A 66 15.93 0.85 6.08
CA PRO A 66 15.35 2.03 6.71
C PRO A 66 16.37 3.16 6.81
N VAL A 67 15.93 4.39 6.56
CA VAL A 67 16.75 5.58 6.79
C VAL A 67 16.32 6.20 8.11
N LYS A 68 17.19 6.13 9.12
CA LYS A 68 16.99 6.73 10.44
C LYS A 68 17.93 7.92 10.61
N TYR A 69 17.40 9.07 11.04
CA TYR A 69 18.21 10.25 11.34
C TYR A 69 18.73 10.19 12.78
N SER A 70 19.96 10.65 13.01
CA SER A 70 20.58 10.73 14.35
C SER A 70 20.07 11.93 15.17
N GLU A 71 19.53 12.93 14.49
CA GLU A 71 18.93 14.12 15.06
C GLU A 71 17.63 14.45 14.32
N LYS A 72 16.74 15.23 14.94
CA LYS A 72 15.47 15.61 14.33
C LYS A 72 15.73 16.38 13.03
N PRO A 73 15.38 15.84 11.85
CA PRO A 73 15.57 16.58 10.62
C PRO A 73 14.59 17.77 10.57
N PRO A 74 14.90 18.82 9.80
CA PRO A 74 13.97 19.91 9.55
C PRO A 74 12.62 19.38 9.07
N GLN A 75 11.54 20.00 9.55
CA GLN A 75 10.16 19.68 9.18
C GLN A 75 9.45 20.98 8.82
N PRO A 76 8.46 20.95 7.92
CA PRO A 76 7.69 22.15 7.59
C PRO A 76 6.94 22.65 8.83
N GLU A 77 6.98 23.95 9.05
CA GLU A 77 6.26 24.61 10.13
C GLU A 77 4.82 24.89 9.73
N PHE A 78 3.90 24.63 10.65
CA PHE A 78 2.48 24.86 10.41
C PHE A 78 2.20 26.36 10.19
N GLY A 79 1.45 26.68 9.14
CA GLY A 79 1.10 28.07 8.80
C GLY A 79 2.18 28.82 8.00
N ILE A 80 3.33 28.19 7.72
CA ILE A 80 4.37 28.76 6.87
C ILE A 80 4.21 28.23 5.44
N ALA A 81 4.18 29.15 4.48
CA ALA A 81 4.18 28.81 3.07
C ALA A 81 5.61 28.60 2.59
N TYR A 82 5.86 27.44 1.97
CA TYR A 82 7.13 27.11 1.35
C TYR A 82 6.97 27.08 -0.17
N LYS A 83 8.01 27.45 -0.91
CA LYS A 83 8.05 27.15 -2.35
C LYS A 83 8.13 25.64 -2.54
N ALA A 84 7.61 25.14 -3.67
CA ALA A 84 7.54 23.70 -3.92
C ALA A 84 8.92 23.02 -3.86
N ASP A 85 9.96 23.66 -4.39
CA ASP A 85 11.35 23.19 -4.39
C ASP A 85 12.00 23.19 -2.99
N GLU A 86 11.54 24.05 -2.09
CA GLU A 86 11.93 24.04 -0.67
C GLU A 86 11.18 22.95 0.09
N PHE A 87 9.88 22.82 -0.16
CA PHE A 87 9.02 21.86 0.54
C PHE A 87 9.45 20.41 0.31
N VAL A 88 9.87 20.05 -0.91
CA VAL A 88 10.34 18.69 -1.24
C VAL A 88 11.63 18.29 -0.52
N LYS A 89 12.35 19.23 0.10
CA LYS A 89 13.57 18.95 0.87
C LYS A 89 13.27 18.39 2.26
N PHE A 90 12.06 18.61 2.78
CA PHE A 90 11.67 18.06 4.08
C PHE A 90 11.38 16.56 3.97
N PRO A 91 12.09 15.71 4.73
CA PRO A 91 11.81 14.29 4.71
C PRO A 91 10.45 14.01 5.36
N SER A 92 9.63 13.18 4.73
CA SER A 92 8.46 12.61 5.39
C SER A 92 8.91 11.57 6.40
N LEU A 93 8.49 11.72 7.66
CA LEU A 93 8.83 10.80 8.75
C LEU A 93 7.68 9.86 9.07
N VAL A 94 8.01 8.65 9.55
CA VAL A 94 7.04 7.70 10.06
C VAL A 94 6.53 8.18 11.43
N PRO A 95 5.23 8.43 11.59
CA PRO A 95 4.68 8.90 12.85
C PRO A 95 4.97 7.96 14.02
N GLY A 96 5.36 8.52 15.17
CA GLY A 96 5.61 7.74 16.38
C GLY A 96 6.95 6.99 16.40
N THR A 97 7.82 7.21 15.41
CA THR A 97 9.19 6.68 15.40
C THR A 97 10.21 7.76 15.74
N GLU A 98 11.41 7.35 16.13
CA GLU A 98 12.56 8.22 16.33
C GLU A 98 13.20 8.59 14.99
N TRP A 99 12.45 9.37 14.19
CA TRP A 99 12.89 9.94 12.91
C TRP A 99 13.28 8.89 11.86
N ILE A 100 12.48 7.84 11.72
CA ILE A 100 12.57 6.98 10.54
C ILE A 100 11.90 7.69 9.36
N ARG A 101 12.58 7.77 8.23
CA ARG A 101 12.01 8.29 6.98
C ARG A 101 10.98 7.32 6.41
N GLN A 102 9.89 7.83 5.86
CA GLN A 102 8.95 7.04 5.07
C GLN A 102 9.69 6.32 3.93
N PRO A 103 9.50 5.00 3.74
CA PRO A 103 10.17 4.27 2.66
C PRO A 103 9.77 4.82 1.28
N GLY A 104 8.48 5.10 1.06
CA GLY A 104 7.98 5.59 -0.20
C GLY A 104 8.13 4.57 -1.33
N ARG A 105 8.63 5.01 -2.50
CA ARG A 105 8.86 4.12 -3.64
C ARG A 105 10.11 3.27 -3.41
N CYS A 106 9.95 1.96 -3.42
CA CYS A 106 11.04 0.99 -3.26
C CYS A 106 10.82 -0.26 -4.12
N LEU A 107 11.73 -1.24 -3.98
CA LEU A 107 11.64 -2.52 -4.67
C LEU A 107 11.49 -3.64 -3.64
N ILE A 108 10.58 -4.58 -3.87
CA ILE A 108 10.50 -5.86 -3.16
C ILE A 108 10.54 -6.96 -4.22
N ALA A 109 11.44 -7.93 -4.09
CA ALA A 109 11.71 -8.94 -5.14
C ALA A 109 11.97 -8.33 -6.54
N GLY A 110 12.58 -7.14 -6.59
CA GLY A 110 12.82 -6.40 -7.84
C GLY A 110 11.57 -5.79 -8.47
N LYS A 111 10.41 -5.83 -7.81
CA LYS A 111 9.15 -5.24 -8.27
C LYS A 111 8.92 -3.86 -7.62
N PRO A 112 8.48 -2.85 -8.40
CA PRO A 112 8.17 -1.53 -7.87
C PRO A 112 6.96 -1.60 -6.95
N VAL A 113 7.12 -1.07 -5.74
CA VAL A 113 6.05 -0.93 -4.76
C VAL A 113 6.13 0.45 -4.12
N PHE A 114 5.03 0.90 -3.54
CA PHE A 114 5.00 2.05 -2.65
C PHE A 114 4.69 1.57 -1.23
N VAL A 115 5.57 1.89 -0.27
CA VAL A 115 5.38 1.54 1.14
C VAL A 115 5.18 2.82 1.94
N TRP A 116 4.08 2.87 2.68
CA TRP A 116 3.75 3.98 3.56
C TRP A 116 3.40 3.48 4.95
N CYS A 117 4.04 4.08 5.96
CA CYS A 117 3.88 3.67 7.34
C CYS A 117 3.09 4.72 8.13
N GLY A 118 1.98 4.29 8.72
CA GLY A 118 1.24 5.07 9.70
C GLY A 118 1.93 5.07 11.06
N ARG A 119 1.16 5.10 12.15
CA ARG A 119 1.73 4.96 13.51
C ARG A 119 2.05 3.51 13.85
N ASN A 120 1.23 2.57 13.39
CA ASN A 120 1.25 1.16 13.78
C ASN A 120 0.87 0.22 12.61
N VAL A 121 0.77 0.74 11.40
CA VAL A 121 0.39 -0.02 10.20
C VAL A 121 1.31 0.37 9.06
N ALA A 122 1.95 -0.61 8.43
CA ALA A 122 2.70 -0.44 7.19
C ALA A 122 1.83 -0.94 6.05
N THR A 123 1.56 -0.07 5.07
CA THR A 123 0.80 -0.41 3.86
C THR A 123 1.77 -0.55 2.70
N ILE A 124 1.62 -1.60 1.91
CA ILE A 124 2.36 -1.85 0.67
C ILE A 124 1.36 -1.81 -0.47
N SER A 125 1.64 -0.97 -1.47
CA SER A 125 0.76 -0.74 -2.61
C SER A 125 1.50 -0.93 -3.92
N ILE A 126 0.86 -1.61 -4.86
CA ILE A 126 1.25 -1.64 -6.28
C ILE A 126 0.17 -0.85 -7.02
N ALA A 127 0.53 0.33 -7.52
CA ALA A 127 -0.39 1.19 -8.25
C ALA A 127 -0.51 0.70 -9.71
N GLY A 128 -1.74 0.63 -10.22
CA GLY A 128 -1.98 0.30 -11.61
C GLY A 128 -1.55 1.45 -12.53
N ALA A 129 -0.84 1.14 -13.63
CA ALA A 129 -0.35 2.16 -14.55
C ALA A 129 -1.31 2.37 -15.75
N PRO A 130 -1.76 3.62 -16.06
CA PRO A 130 -1.54 4.85 -15.31
C PRO A 130 -2.49 5.04 -14.10
N TYR A 131 -3.66 4.37 -14.07
CA TYR A 131 -4.64 4.43 -12.96
C TYR A 131 -5.49 3.16 -12.82
N THR A 132 -5.08 2.07 -13.48
CA THR A 132 -5.87 0.83 -13.56
C THR A 132 -4.93 -0.34 -13.40
N VAL A 133 -5.28 -1.29 -12.53
CA VAL A 133 -4.46 -2.48 -12.27
C VAL A 133 -4.43 -3.33 -13.53
N THR A 134 -3.25 -3.79 -13.90
CA THR A 134 -3.05 -4.68 -15.04
C THR A 134 -2.68 -6.08 -14.59
N GLU A 135 -2.74 -7.03 -15.51
CA GLU A 135 -2.26 -8.39 -15.26
C GLU A 135 -0.77 -8.42 -14.86
N ALA A 136 0.05 -7.48 -15.39
CA ALA A 136 1.44 -7.35 -15.00
C ALA A 136 1.60 -6.91 -13.53
N ASP A 137 0.69 -6.07 -13.03
CA ASP A 137 0.68 -5.64 -11.63
C ASP A 137 0.28 -6.80 -10.71
N VAL A 138 -0.66 -7.65 -11.13
CA VAL A 138 -1.03 -8.88 -10.41
C VAL A 138 0.14 -9.86 -10.36
N GLN A 139 0.86 -10.06 -11.47
CA GLN A 139 2.07 -10.90 -11.48
C GLN A 139 3.18 -10.31 -10.59
N ALA A 140 3.33 -8.98 -10.55
CA ALA A 140 4.25 -8.32 -9.64
C ALA A 140 3.83 -8.54 -8.18
N ALA A 141 2.54 -8.41 -7.86
CA ALA A 141 2.00 -8.67 -6.54
C ALA A 141 2.26 -10.11 -6.10
N GLN A 142 2.02 -11.11 -6.95
CA GLN A 142 2.32 -12.52 -6.65
C GLN A 142 3.80 -12.75 -6.30
N ALA A 143 4.72 -12.10 -7.01
CA ALA A 143 6.15 -12.17 -6.70
C ALA A 143 6.49 -11.53 -5.34
N VAL A 144 5.81 -10.43 -4.99
CA VAL A 144 5.95 -9.77 -3.68
C VAL A 144 5.32 -10.61 -2.56
N GLU A 145 4.18 -11.27 -2.80
CA GLU A 145 3.54 -12.19 -1.85
C GLU A 145 4.47 -13.33 -1.45
N ALA A 146 5.28 -13.85 -2.38
CA ALA A 146 6.23 -14.92 -2.08
C ALA A 146 7.28 -14.51 -1.02
N VAL A 147 7.70 -13.24 -1.00
CA VAL A 147 8.58 -12.70 0.05
C VAL A 147 7.80 -12.47 1.36
N LEU A 148 6.57 -12.00 1.25
CA LEU A 148 5.71 -11.68 2.40
C LEU A 148 5.09 -12.91 3.07
N ALA A 149 5.12 -14.08 2.43
CA ALA A 149 4.64 -15.33 2.99
C ALA A 149 5.34 -15.71 4.31
N SER A 150 6.59 -15.24 4.52
CA SER A 150 7.34 -15.41 5.76
C SER A 150 7.26 -14.22 6.73
N ALA A 151 6.43 -13.20 6.45
CA ALA A 151 6.26 -12.08 7.35
C ALA A 151 5.63 -12.54 8.67
N TRP A 152 6.23 -12.14 9.80
CA TRP A 152 5.75 -12.48 11.14
C TRP A 152 4.77 -11.46 11.72
N LEU A 153 4.62 -10.30 11.07
CA LEU A 153 3.67 -9.28 11.50
C LEU A 153 2.23 -9.72 11.22
N GLU A 154 1.31 -9.25 12.06
CA GLU A 154 -0.11 -9.50 11.87
C GLU A 154 -0.61 -8.77 10.61
N ARG A 155 -1.24 -9.51 9.69
CA ARG A 155 -1.86 -8.92 8.51
C ARG A 155 -3.15 -8.19 8.88
N VAL A 156 -3.33 -6.99 8.34
CA VAL A 156 -4.58 -6.23 8.42
C VAL A 156 -5.35 -6.40 7.10
N ASP A 157 -6.53 -7.02 7.16
CA ASP A 157 -7.35 -7.36 5.98
C ASP A 157 -8.84 -7.03 6.23
N PRO A 158 -9.45 -6.10 5.47
CA PRO A 158 -8.82 -5.27 4.43
C PRO A 158 -7.84 -4.24 5.02
N PRO A 159 -6.91 -3.71 4.20
CA PRO A 159 -5.95 -2.69 4.66
C PRO A 159 -6.61 -1.44 5.28
N VAL A 160 -7.76 -1.04 4.72
CA VAL A 160 -8.67 -0.03 5.30
C VAL A 160 -10.08 -0.59 5.26
N ASP A 161 -10.88 -0.30 6.29
CA ASP A 161 -12.23 -0.84 6.39
C ASP A 161 -13.20 -0.14 5.42
N THR A 162 -13.21 -0.58 4.16
CA THR A 162 -14.02 0.00 3.10
C THR A 162 -14.41 -1.06 2.05
N LYS A 163 -15.61 -0.93 1.50
CA LYS A 163 -16.13 -1.80 0.43
C LYS A 163 -15.38 -1.68 -0.91
N HIS A 164 -14.49 -0.70 -1.04
CA HIS A 164 -13.64 -0.53 -2.21
C HIS A 164 -12.60 -1.64 -2.37
N TYR A 165 -12.28 -2.36 -1.28
CA TYR A 165 -11.46 -3.55 -1.34
C TYR A 165 -12.27 -4.78 -1.72
N ILE A 166 -11.80 -5.53 -2.71
CA ILE A 166 -12.23 -6.90 -2.93
C ILE A 166 -11.52 -7.79 -1.92
N CYS A 167 -12.20 -8.08 -0.81
CA CYS A 167 -11.72 -8.89 0.31
C CYS A 167 -12.82 -9.79 0.89
N PRO A 168 -12.48 -10.81 1.69
CA PRO A 168 -13.46 -11.75 2.25
C PRO A 168 -14.57 -11.10 3.10
N LYS A 169 -14.29 -9.95 3.73
CA LYS A 169 -15.29 -9.22 4.53
C LYS A 169 -16.44 -8.65 3.70
N TYR A 170 -16.14 -8.16 2.48
CA TYR A 170 -17.10 -7.45 1.65
C TYR A 170 -17.56 -8.25 0.42
N TYR A 171 -16.75 -9.20 -0.05
CA TYR A 171 -17.01 -10.04 -1.23
C TYR A 171 -16.60 -11.50 -0.97
N PRO A 172 -17.15 -12.15 0.08
CA PRO A 172 -16.77 -13.52 0.46
C PRO A 172 -16.88 -14.52 -0.70
N GLU A 173 -17.87 -14.34 -1.59
CA GLU A 173 -18.15 -15.22 -2.72
C GLU A 173 -17.04 -15.25 -3.79
N TYR A 174 -16.04 -14.36 -3.70
CA TYR A 174 -14.89 -14.36 -4.62
C TYR A 174 -13.72 -15.21 -4.11
N PHE A 175 -13.78 -15.63 -2.84
CA PHE A 175 -12.72 -16.40 -2.15
C PHE A 175 -13.12 -17.86 -1.87
N GLU A 176 -14.27 -18.29 -2.38
CA GLU A 176 -14.75 -19.68 -2.37
C GLU A 176 -14.19 -20.50 -3.55
#